data_AF-A0A1V2A6X1-F1
#
_entry.id   AF-A0A1V2A6X1-F1
#
_cell.length_a   1.000
_cell.length_b   1.000
_cell.length_c   1.000
_cell.angle_alpha   90.00
_cell.angle_beta   90.00
_cell.angle_gamma   90.00
#
_symmetry.space_group_name_H-M   'P 1'
#
loop_
_entity.id
_entity.type
_entity.pdbx_description
1 polymer ?
#
loop_
_entity_poly.entity_id
_entity_poly.type
_entity_poly.pdbx_seq_one_letter_code
_entity_poly.pdbx_strand_id
1 'polypeptide(L)'
;MVISWKKAVTALLAAIMLFTLSPLTTFKTEAASVGESIVAYGKKFMGVPYVFGGTTPRGFDCSGFTQYIYRNAADISLPRTAEQQYKVGTSVSKSNLQPGDLIFYANTYKPGISHVGVYAGGNMVLNATSSKGIALVSMNDSYWGPKYAGAKRIVNEPDWFTDLPKSGSTVSAIKTLTDKEIITGYGDYTFRPEVKVTRGQAAAIINRVLGLKPSVMSHFKDVPKSNRFAYDIAAMREANIMNGYEGKLFKPEAEMTRNEMAALIQRAFDLKVSQTAAASVAFDDVNSSHWAYEGIVSIASLDKTGLFKTDRFYGGHKATREQFAVAIYNAMNAK
;
A
#
# COMPACT_ATOMS: atom_id res chain seq x y z
N MET A 1 52.96 -54.02 0.17
CA MET A 1 52.60 -52.62 0.53
C MET A 1 51.34 -52.25 -0.24
N VAL A 2 50.27 -52.08 0.52
CA VAL A 2 48.83 -51.82 0.28
C VAL A 2 48.25 -51.79 -1.17
N ILE A 3 47.19 -52.60 -1.29
CA ILE A 3 46.35 -53.01 -2.42
C ILE A 3 45.18 -52.02 -2.67
N SER A 4 44.71 -51.92 -3.91
CA SER A 4 43.51 -51.18 -4.34
C SER A 4 42.19 -51.79 -3.82
N TRP A 5 41.11 -51.00 -3.64
CA TRP A 5 39.79 -51.39 -4.17
C TRP A 5 38.70 -50.30 -4.10
N LYS A 6 37.76 -50.40 -5.05
CA LYS A 6 36.48 -49.70 -5.13
C LYS A 6 35.42 -50.37 -4.23
N LYS A 7 34.29 -49.66 -4.05
CA LYS A 7 32.98 -50.04 -3.45
C LYS A 7 32.90 -49.78 -1.95
N ALA A 8 31.79 -49.42 -1.32
CA ALA A 8 30.47 -48.91 -1.68
C ALA A 8 29.74 -48.69 -0.34
N VAL A 9 28.95 -47.62 -0.23
CA VAL A 9 27.68 -47.51 0.52
C VAL A 9 27.63 -47.93 2.00
N THR A 10 27.36 -46.96 2.89
CA THR A 10 26.17 -46.90 3.82
C THR A 10 26.32 -45.67 4.75
N ALA A 11 25.40 -44.69 4.64
CA ALA A 11 24.36 -44.31 5.64
C ALA A 11 24.94 -43.79 6.97
N LEU A 12 24.57 -42.64 7.56
CA LEU A 12 23.34 -41.86 7.58
C LEU A 12 23.69 -40.56 8.35
N LEU A 13 23.24 -39.38 7.90
CA LEU A 13 22.78 -38.30 8.80
C LEU A 13 22.09 -37.25 7.94
N ALA A 14 20.77 -37.30 7.99
CA ALA A 14 19.89 -36.28 7.48
C ALA A 14 20.12 -34.98 8.27
N ALA A 15 20.58 -33.94 7.58
CA ALA A 15 20.34 -32.57 7.98
C ALA A 15 19.98 -31.80 6.71
N ILE A 16 18.68 -31.81 6.46
CA ILE A 16 17.93 -30.98 5.54
C ILE A 16 18.42 -29.53 5.64
N MET A 17 19.25 -29.07 4.70
CA MET A 17 19.29 -27.66 4.34
C MET A 17 18.29 -27.42 3.21
N LEU A 18 17.01 -27.49 3.58
CA LEU A 18 15.98 -26.72 2.91
C LEU A 18 16.34 -25.25 3.12
N PHE A 19 17.18 -24.70 2.24
CA PHE A 19 17.11 -23.27 1.96
C PHE A 19 15.79 -23.07 1.22
N THR A 20 14.70 -23.02 1.98
CA THR A 20 13.46 -22.44 1.49
C THR A 20 13.83 -21.03 1.09
N LEU A 21 13.84 -20.80 -0.22
CA LEU A 21 13.64 -19.47 -0.77
C LEU A 21 12.35 -18.95 -0.15
N SER A 22 12.46 -18.24 0.98
CA SER A 22 11.42 -17.32 1.37
C SER A 22 11.20 -16.42 0.16
N PRO A 23 10.00 -16.34 -0.41
CA PRO A 23 9.74 -15.33 -1.42
C PRO A 23 10.04 -14.00 -0.74
N LEU A 24 11.00 -13.25 -1.30
CA LEU A 24 11.21 -11.86 -0.94
C LEU A 24 9.84 -11.20 -0.96
N THR A 25 9.41 -10.87 0.24
CA THR A 25 8.13 -10.27 0.57
C THR A 25 7.83 -9.14 -0.38
N THR A 26 6.65 -9.20 -0.96
CA THR A 26 5.97 -8.21 -1.79
C THR A 26 6.37 -6.78 -1.39
N PHE A 27 7.14 -6.10 -2.24
CA PHE A 27 7.44 -4.68 -2.05
C PHE A 27 6.20 -3.85 -2.41
N LYS A 28 5.34 -3.66 -1.41
CA LYS A 28 4.23 -2.70 -1.43
C LYS A 28 4.79 -1.35 -0.98
N THR A 29 5.11 -0.44 -1.90
CA THR A 29 5.24 0.99 -1.52
C THR A 29 3.86 1.61 -1.61
N GLU A 30 3.07 1.37 -0.57
CA GLU A 30 2.04 2.31 -0.15
C GLU A 30 2.73 3.62 0.26
N ALA A 31 2.10 4.77 0.00
CA ALA A 31 2.50 5.98 0.68
C ALA A 31 2.38 5.72 2.18
N ALA A 32 3.44 5.99 2.94
CA ALA A 32 3.50 5.70 4.37
C ALA A 32 2.26 6.29 5.08
N SER A 33 1.65 5.52 5.99
CA SER A 33 0.54 6.07 6.80
C SER A 33 0.99 7.32 7.55
N VAL A 34 0.05 8.15 8.04
CA VAL A 34 0.42 9.30 8.89
C VAL A 34 1.23 8.84 10.10
N GLY A 35 0.87 7.71 10.70
CA GLY A 35 1.62 7.12 11.80
C GLY A 35 3.05 6.71 11.43
N GLU A 36 3.24 6.06 10.27
CA GLU A 36 4.57 5.74 9.74
C GLU A 36 5.39 6.99 9.41
N SER A 37 4.73 8.05 8.91
CA SER A 37 5.34 9.34 8.62
C SER A 37 5.81 10.05 9.89
N ILE A 38 5.03 10.01 10.97
CA ILE A 38 5.42 10.50 12.30
C ILE A 38 6.66 9.76 12.81
N VAL A 39 6.68 8.43 12.72
CA VAL A 39 7.82 7.61 13.13
C VAL A 39 9.06 7.91 12.28
N ALA A 40 8.91 8.01 10.96
CA ALA A 40 9.99 8.33 10.03
C ALA A 40 10.57 9.72 10.31
N TYR A 41 9.71 10.71 10.60
CA TYR A 41 10.15 12.05 11.01
C TYR A 41 10.88 12.02 12.36
N GLY A 42 10.34 11.28 13.34
CA GLY A 42 10.95 11.14 14.66
C GLY A 42 12.34 10.49 14.62
N LYS A 43 12.56 9.52 13.74
CA LYS A 43 13.87 8.87 13.54
C LYS A 43 14.99 9.84 13.15
N LYS A 44 14.67 11.01 12.57
CA LYS A 44 15.66 12.05 12.24
C LYS A 44 16.34 12.64 13.48
N PHE A 45 15.73 12.48 14.67
CA PHE A 45 16.25 13.02 15.92
C PHE A 45 16.95 11.97 16.78
N MET A 46 17.21 10.77 16.25
CA MET A 46 17.95 9.74 16.99
C MET A 46 19.27 10.28 17.56
N GLY A 47 19.51 10.00 18.84
CA GLY A 47 20.68 10.49 19.58
C GLY A 47 20.54 11.88 20.18
N VAL A 48 19.49 12.66 19.87
CA VAL A 48 19.28 13.98 20.52
C VAL A 48 19.13 13.76 22.04
N PRO A 49 19.89 14.50 22.89
CA PRO A 49 19.93 14.24 24.32
C PRO A 49 18.57 14.40 25.03
N TYR A 50 18.40 13.64 26.11
CA TYR A 50 17.30 13.87 27.02
C TYR A 50 17.55 15.12 27.87
N VAL A 51 16.57 16.02 27.91
CA VAL A 51 16.56 17.21 28.78
C VAL A 51 15.19 17.31 29.42
N PHE A 52 15.12 17.23 30.75
CA PHE A 52 13.86 17.37 31.47
C PHE A 52 13.21 18.72 31.17
N GLY A 53 11.95 18.73 30.75
CA GLY A 53 11.29 19.97 30.31
C GLY A 53 11.57 20.35 28.85
N GLY A 54 12.47 19.65 28.16
CA GLY A 54 12.92 19.98 26.81
C GLY A 54 11.88 19.68 25.72
N THR A 55 11.77 20.59 24.74
CA THR A 55 10.76 20.55 23.67
C THR A 55 11.34 20.88 22.28
N THR A 56 12.68 20.86 22.13
CA THR A 56 13.36 21.27 20.89
C THR A 56 14.48 20.30 20.51
N PRO A 57 14.97 20.31 19.26
CA PRO A 57 16.10 19.45 18.84
C PRO A 57 17.42 19.65 19.60
N ARG A 58 17.53 20.67 20.47
CA ARG A 58 18.67 20.82 21.40
C ARG A 58 18.60 19.86 22.60
N GLY A 59 17.43 19.27 22.84
CA GLY A 59 17.18 18.35 23.93
C GLY A 59 15.67 18.21 24.20
N PHE A 60 15.23 16.97 24.38
CA PHE A 60 13.83 16.65 24.58
C PHE A 60 13.59 15.90 25.89
N ASP A 61 12.44 16.13 26.53
CA ASP A 61 11.84 15.09 27.37
C ASP A 61 10.88 14.22 26.55
N CYS A 62 10.36 13.16 27.17
CA CYS A 62 9.50 12.19 26.49
C CYS A 62 8.27 12.83 25.83
N SER A 63 7.57 13.68 26.57
CA SER A 63 6.33 14.33 26.11
C SER A 63 6.57 15.54 25.22
N GLY A 64 7.69 16.24 25.40
CA GLY A 64 8.15 17.30 24.50
C GLY A 64 8.60 16.75 23.15
N PHE A 65 9.23 15.56 23.13
CA PHE A 65 9.56 14.85 21.90
C PHE A 65 8.32 14.46 21.11
N THR A 66 7.33 13.82 21.75
CA THR A 66 6.07 13.43 21.09
C THR A 66 5.31 14.67 20.60
N GLN A 67 5.19 15.73 21.41
CA GLN A 67 4.60 17.00 20.94
C GLN A 67 5.28 17.52 19.67
N TYR A 68 6.61 17.53 19.66
CA TYR A 68 7.39 18.07 18.56
C TYR A 68 7.17 17.28 17.27
N ILE A 69 7.25 15.95 17.31
CA ILE A 69 7.14 15.14 16.09
C ILE A 69 5.71 15.08 15.55
N TYR A 70 4.68 15.05 16.41
CA TYR A 70 3.29 15.06 15.96
C TYR A 70 2.91 16.40 15.33
N ARG A 71 3.35 17.53 15.92
CA ARG A 71 3.09 18.85 15.36
C ARG A 71 3.77 19.03 14.00
N ASN A 72 5.03 18.63 13.86
CA ASN A 72 5.78 18.89 12.62
C ASN A 72 5.53 17.86 11.51
N ALA A 73 5.13 16.63 11.85
CA ALA A 73 4.89 15.59 10.85
C ALA A 73 3.42 15.46 10.43
N ALA A 74 2.48 15.87 11.28
CA ALA A 74 1.05 15.63 11.08
C ALA A 74 0.15 16.81 11.46
N ASP A 75 0.72 17.96 11.85
CA ASP A 75 -0.03 19.14 12.33
C ASP A 75 -0.94 18.84 13.55
N ILE A 76 -0.55 17.87 14.37
CA ILE A 76 -1.30 17.45 15.55
C ILE A 76 -0.69 18.07 16.82
N SER A 77 -1.49 18.85 17.54
CA SER A 77 -1.11 19.42 18.83
C SER A 77 -1.42 18.46 19.98
N LEU A 78 -0.38 18.00 20.65
CA LEU A 78 -0.49 17.18 21.87
C LEU A 78 -0.37 18.04 23.14
N PRO A 79 -1.01 17.63 24.26
CA PRO A 79 -0.77 18.23 25.58
C PRO A 79 0.70 18.10 26.04
N ARG A 80 1.11 18.92 27.02
CA ARG A 80 2.52 19.06 27.40
C ARG A 80 3.09 17.87 28.14
N THR A 81 2.33 17.24 29.03
CA THR A 81 2.86 16.18 29.91
C THR A 81 2.40 14.80 29.47
N ALA A 82 3.16 13.75 29.84
CA ALA A 82 2.79 12.37 29.55
C ALA A 82 1.41 12.00 30.13
N GLU A 83 1.06 12.49 31.32
CA GLU A 83 -0.26 12.24 31.94
C GLU A 83 -1.39 12.91 31.17
N GLN A 84 -1.16 14.13 30.65
CA GLN A 84 -2.15 14.81 29.84
C GLN A 84 -2.30 14.14 28.47
N GLN A 85 -1.20 13.71 27.86
CA GLN A 85 -1.22 12.95 26.61
C GLN A 85 -1.95 11.60 26.79
N TYR A 86 -1.85 10.97 27.96
CA TYR A 86 -2.58 9.74 28.27
C TYR A 86 -4.10 9.92 28.38
N LYS A 87 -4.60 11.15 28.44
CA LYS A 87 -6.04 11.46 28.52
C LYS A 87 -6.68 11.76 27.16
N VAL A 88 -5.89 11.87 26.09
CA VAL A 88 -6.38 12.17 24.74
C VAL A 88 -6.23 10.96 23.82
N GLY A 89 -6.99 10.97 22.72
CA GLY A 89 -7.02 9.88 21.75
C GLY A 89 -7.75 8.63 22.24
N THR A 90 -7.73 7.61 21.38
CA THR A 90 -8.46 6.34 21.58
C THR A 90 -7.55 5.30 22.23
N SER A 91 -8.03 4.58 23.24
CA SER A 91 -7.26 3.48 23.84
C SER A 91 -7.04 2.33 22.85
N VAL A 92 -5.81 1.82 22.78
CA VAL A 92 -5.44 0.71 21.88
C VAL A 92 -4.94 -0.49 22.68
N SER A 93 -5.37 -1.69 22.32
CA SER A 93 -4.83 -2.94 22.87
C SER A 93 -3.45 -3.26 22.27
N LYS A 94 -2.61 -3.99 23.00
CA LYS A 94 -1.26 -4.37 22.50
C LYS A 94 -1.30 -5.10 21.14
N SER A 95 -2.32 -5.91 20.90
CA SER A 95 -2.50 -6.66 19.65
C SER A 95 -2.81 -5.78 18.44
N ASN A 96 -3.32 -4.57 18.68
CA ASN A 96 -3.81 -3.67 17.64
C ASN A 96 -2.89 -2.46 17.44
N LEU A 97 -1.69 -2.49 18.00
CA LEU A 97 -0.72 -1.40 17.88
C LEU A 97 -0.28 -1.20 16.43
N GLN A 98 -0.30 0.06 16.02
CA GLN A 98 0.13 0.52 14.71
C GLN A 98 1.22 1.58 14.86
N PRO A 99 2.17 1.69 13.91
CA PRO A 99 3.14 2.77 13.92
C PRO A 99 2.47 4.13 14.13
N GLY A 100 3.01 4.95 15.03
CA GLY A 100 2.39 6.23 15.40
C GLY A 100 1.36 6.17 16.53
N ASP A 101 1.14 5.01 17.17
CA ASP A 101 0.47 4.97 18.47
C ASP A 101 1.40 5.47 19.59
N LEU A 102 0.88 6.25 20.53
CA LEU A 102 1.61 6.62 21.74
C LEU A 102 1.61 5.46 22.73
N ILE A 103 2.79 5.09 23.23
CA ILE A 103 2.99 4.05 24.24
C ILE A 103 3.34 4.71 25.56
N PHE A 104 2.57 4.39 26.61
CA PHE A 104 2.73 4.99 27.92
C PHE A 104 3.29 3.99 28.92
N TYR A 105 4.15 4.51 29.79
CA TYR A 105 4.76 3.75 30.86
C TYR A 105 4.54 4.45 32.21
N ALA A 106 4.35 3.64 33.24
CA ALA A 106 4.17 4.08 34.62
C ALA A 106 5.41 3.77 35.47
N ASN A 107 5.56 4.48 36.58
CA ASN A 107 6.59 4.22 37.60
C ASN A 107 8.03 4.20 37.01
N THR A 108 8.33 5.15 36.12
CA THR A 108 9.67 5.32 35.54
C THR A 108 10.53 6.22 36.43
N TYR A 109 10.20 7.51 36.51
CA TYR A 109 10.85 8.47 37.42
C TYR A 109 9.92 8.99 38.54
N LYS A 110 8.61 8.73 38.44
CA LYS A 110 7.64 9.03 39.49
C LYS A 110 6.46 8.04 39.48
N PRO A 111 5.71 7.92 40.59
CA PRO A 111 4.51 7.10 40.64
C PRO A 111 3.47 7.48 39.57
N GLY A 112 2.81 6.48 38.98
CA GLY A 112 1.82 6.67 37.92
C GLY A 112 2.44 6.89 36.54
N ILE A 113 1.61 7.32 35.58
CA ILE A 113 2.06 7.64 34.21
C ILE A 113 3.19 8.67 34.31
N SER A 114 4.34 8.31 33.76
CA SER A 114 5.55 9.14 33.86
C SER A 114 6.33 9.18 32.56
N HIS A 115 6.06 8.30 31.59
CA HIS A 115 6.81 8.31 30.34
C HIS A 115 5.93 7.98 29.14
N VAL A 116 6.29 8.52 27.98
CA VAL A 116 5.63 8.29 26.70
C VAL A 116 6.66 8.11 25.59
N GLY A 117 6.38 7.19 24.67
CA GLY A 117 7.11 7.01 23.42
C GLY A 117 6.15 6.76 22.26
N VAL A 118 6.68 6.58 21.05
CA VAL A 118 5.87 6.30 19.84
C VAL A 118 6.16 4.90 19.34
N TYR A 119 5.13 4.08 19.16
CA TYR A 119 5.29 2.75 18.57
C TYR A 119 5.81 2.88 17.14
N ALA A 120 6.90 2.17 16.84
CA ALA A 120 7.60 2.23 15.56
C ALA A 120 7.39 0.96 14.70
N GLY A 121 6.51 0.05 15.13
CA GLY A 121 6.34 -1.28 14.55
C GLY A 121 7.35 -2.30 15.11
N GLY A 122 7.10 -3.59 14.85
CA GLY A 122 8.04 -4.67 15.17
C GLY A 122 8.43 -4.76 16.66
N ASN A 123 7.51 -4.47 17.58
CA ASN A 123 7.76 -4.43 19.03
C ASN A 123 8.77 -3.34 19.48
N MET A 124 9.02 -2.34 18.64
CA MET A 124 9.93 -1.23 18.94
C MET A 124 9.17 0.06 19.25
N VAL A 125 9.70 0.85 20.18
CA VAL A 125 9.16 2.14 20.58
C VAL A 125 10.25 3.20 20.52
N LEU A 126 9.98 4.30 19.81
CA LEU A 126 10.84 5.46 19.73
C LEU A 126 10.66 6.32 20.99
N ASN A 127 11.71 6.46 21.79
CA ASN A 127 11.67 7.05 23.14
C ASN A 127 12.75 8.10 23.33
N ALA A 128 12.48 9.11 24.17
CA ALA A 128 13.51 9.97 24.73
C ALA A 128 14.11 9.31 25.99
N THR A 129 15.25 8.65 25.86
CA THR A 129 15.91 7.92 26.96
C THR A 129 16.99 8.76 27.63
N SER A 130 17.15 8.65 28.94
CA SER A 130 18.19 9.37 29.68
C SER A 130 19.62 8.95 29.32
N SER A 131 19.81 7.71 28.85
CA SER A 131 21.14 7.15 28.56
C SER A 131 21.59 7.30 27.10
N LYS A 132 20.66 7.26 26.14
CA LYS A 132 20.98 7.27 24.70
C LYS A 132 20.30 8.41 23.93
N GLY A 133 19.63 9.33 24.62
CA GLY A 133 18.78 10.33 23.99
C GLY A 133 17.59 9.69 23.27
N ILE A 134 17.16 10.26 22.16
CA ILE A 134 16.12 9.65 21.32
C ILE A 134 16.62 8.31 20.74
N ALA A 135 15.97 7.20 21.10
CA ALA A 135 16.38 5.87 20.69
C ALA A 135 15.17 4.95 20.49
N LEU A 136 15.35 3.93 19.63
CA LEU A 136 14.44 2.80 19.55
C LEU A 136 14.77 1.80 20.67
N VAL A 137 13.77 1.42 21.44
CA VAL A 137 13.87 0.42 22.51
C VAL A 137 12.78 -0.64 22.32
N SER A 138 13.05 -1.85 22.78
CA SER A 138 12.05 -2.92 22.74
C SER A 138 10.98 -2.64 23.79
N MET A 139 9.71 -2.76 23.39
CA MET A 139 8.57 -2.55 24.28
C MET A 139 8.54 -3.54 25.45
N ASN A 140 9.15 -4.71 25.27
CA ASN A 140 9.09 -5.85 26.19
C ASN A 140 10.46 -6.20 26.80
N ASP A 141 11.44 -5.30 26.76
CA ASP A 141 12.67 -5.56 27.51
C ASP A 141 12.44 -5.54 29.03
N SER A 142 13.44 -5.97 29.79
CA SER A 142 13.37 -6.12 31.25
C SER A 142 13.05 -4.82 31.98
N TYR A 143 13.30 -3.66 31.37
CA TYR A 143 13.02 -2.37 31.98
C TYR A 143 11.63 -1.84 31.57
N TRP A 144 11.31 -1.83 30.27
CA TRP A 144 10.09 -1.22 29.72
C TRP A 144 8.87 -2.12 29.83
N GLY A 145 9.03 -3.43 29.66
CA GLY A 145 7.92 -4.41 29.68
C GLY A 145 7.07 -4.33 30.95
N PRO A 146 7.68 -4.43 32.15
CA PRO A 146 6.96 -4.33 33.43
C PRO A 146 6.32 -2.96 33.70
N LYS A 147 6.74 -1.91 32.98
CA LYS A 147 6.27 -0.54 33.17
C LYS A 147 5.17 -0.13 32.19
N TYR A 148 4.83 -0.97 31.22
CA TYR A 148 3.79 -0.65 30.24
C TYR A 148 2.46 -0.37 30.94
N ALA A 149 1.89 0.81 30.69
CA ALA A 149 0.66 1.27 31.32
C ALA A 149 -0.52 1.35 30.35
N GLY A 150 -0.26 1.51 29.05
CA GLY A 150 -1.30 1.58 28.04
C GLY A 150 -0.82 2.21 26.73
N ALA A 151 -1.70 2.27 25.74
CA ALA A 151 -1.43 2.91 24.46
C ALA A 151 -2.61 3.78 24.01
N LYS A 152 -2.30 4.88 23.32
CA LYS A 152 -3.28 5.80 22.73
C LYS A 152 -3.01 6.01 21.24
N ARG A 153 -4.05 5.84 20.42
CA ARG A 153 -4.05 6.29 19.04
C ARG A 153 -4.52 7.73 18.98
N ILE A 154 -3.66 8.60 18.45
CA ILE A 154 -3.94 10.02 18.28
C ILE A 154 -4.44 10.32 16.87
N VAL A 155 -3.85 9.62 15.89
CA VAL A 155 -4.26 9.73 14.49
C VAL A 155 -5.58 8.98 14.33
N ASN A 156 -6.68 9.72 14.22
CA ASN A 156 -7.92 9.14 13.74
C ASN A 156 -7.77 8.92 12.24
N GLU A 157 -7.39 7.71 11.86
CA GLU A 157 -7.54 7.29 10.47
C GLU A 157 -9.05 7.27 10.18
N PRO A 158 -9.54 8.01 9.18
CA PRO A 158 -10.93 7.94 8.82
C PRO A 158 -11.23 6.52 8.31
N ASP A 159 -12.37 5.97 8.71
CA ASP A 159 -12.84 4.63 8.27
C ASP A 159 -13.10 4.56 6.74
N TRP A 160 -12.97 5.70 6.05
CA TRP A 160 -13.22 5.87 4.63
C TRP A 160 -12.33 6.96 4.03
N PHE A 161 -12.18 6.94 2.71
CA PHE A 161 -11.43 7.97 1.99
C PHE A 161 -12.05 9.36 2.19
N THR A 162 -11.23 10.37 2.49
CA THR A 162 -11.68 11.72 2.82
C THR A 162 -12.19 12.50 1.61
N ASP A 163 -11.80 12.09 0.41
CA ASP A 163 -12.14 12.71 -0.87
C ASP A 163 -13.20 11.92 -1.66
N LEU A 164 -13.85 10.93 -1.04
CA LEU A 164 -14.98 10.21 -1.60
C LEU A 164 -16.21 10.34 -0.71
N PRO A 165 -17.42 10.41 -1.29
CA PRO A 165 -18.64 10.31 -0.51
C PRO A 165 -18.74 8.93 0.16
N LYS A 166 -19.49 8.84 1.26
CA LYS A 166 -19.68 7.59 2.03
C LYS A 166 -20.51 6.54 1.28
N SER A 167 -21.31 6.97 0.30
CA SER A 167 -22.14 6.11 -0.52
C SER A 167 -22.26 6.68 -1.93
N GLY A 168 -22.60 5.81 -2.88
CA GLY A 168 -22.65 6.15 -4.30
C GLY A 168 -22.47 4.88 -5.14
N SER A 169 -22.90 4.94 -6.40
CA SER A 169 -22.85 3.78 -7.29
C SER A 169 -21.40 3.34 -7.54
N THR A 170 -20.48 4.28 -7.80
CA THR A 170 -19.05 4.02 -8.01
C THR A 170 -18.29 3.75 -6.70
N VAL A 171 -18.72 4.34 -5.59
CA VAL A 171 -18.14 4.14 -4.26
C VAL A 171 -18.16 2.66 -3.84
N SER A 172 -19.25 1.94 -4.16
CA SER A 172 -19.35 0.50 -3.86
C SER A 172 -18.28 -0.33 -4.57
N ALA A 173 -17.95 0.03 -5.81
CA ALA A 173 -16.89 -0.61 -6.60
C ALA A 173 -15.52 -0.32 -5.97
N ILE A 174 -15.24 0.95 -5.65
CA ILE A 174 -13.99 1.37 -5.01
C ILE A 174 -13.81 0.67 -3.65
N LYS A 175 -14.88 0.65 -2.83
CA LYS A 175 -14.87 -0.01 -1.53
C LYS A 175 -14.56 -1.50 -1.68
N THR A 176 -15.25 -2.20 -2.58
CA THR A 176 -15.04 -3.63 -2.80
C THR A 176 -13.60 -3.95 -3.20
N LEU A 177 -13.02 -3.13 -4.09
CA LEU A 177 -11.62 -3.30 -4.52
C LEU A 177 -10.62 -2.95 -3.42
N THR A 178 -10.96 -1.99 -2.55
CA THR A 178 -10.14 -1.62 -1.38
C THR A 178 -10.17 -2.70 -0.32
N ASP A 179 -11.34 -3.24 0.02
CA ASP A 179 -11.51 -4.34 0.98
C ASP A 179 -10.76 -5.61 0.52
N LYS A 180 -10.61 -5.81 -0.80
CA LYS A 180 -9.84 -6.90 -1.41
C LYS A 180 -8.35 -6.57 -1.61
N GLU A 181 -7.90 -5.41 -1.15
CA GLU A 181 -6.55 -4.86 -1.34
C GLU A 181 -6.11 -4.71 -2.81
N ILE A 182 -7.02 -4.79 -3.78
CA ILE A 182 -6.72 -4.70 -5.22
C ILE A 182 -6.27 -3.28 -5.57
N ILE A 183 -6.98 -2.29 -5.04
CA ILE A 183 -6.68 -0.86 -5.17
C ILE A 183 -6.68 -0.26 -3.77
N THR A 184 -5.62 0.45 -3.39
CA THR A 184 -5.52 1.15 -2.10
C THR A 184 -5.38 2.65 -2.32
N GLY A 185 -5.79 3.46 -1.34
CA GLY A 185 -5.62 4.91 -1.39
C GLY A 185 -4.21 5.36 -1.05
N TYR A 186 -4.08 6.64 -0.71
CA TYR A 186 -2.83 7.29 -0.36
C TYR A 186 -2.73 7.44 1.17
N GLY A 187 -1.51 7.64 1.68
CA GLY A 187 -1.24 7.74 3.12
C GLY A 187 -1.85 8.97 3.80
N ASP A 188 -2.40 9.90 3.02
CA ASP A 188 -3.18 11.06 3.46
C ASP A 188 -4.69 10.76 3.52
N TYR A 189 -5.08 9.49 3.42
CA TYR A 189 -6.46 9.02 3.45
C TYR A 189 -7.31 9.43 2.24
N THR A 190 -6.69 9.83 1.13
CA THR A 190 -7.38 10.12 -0.13
C THR A 190 -7.39 8.90 -1.07
N PHE A 191 -8.39 8.78 -1.93
CA PHE A 191 -8.43 7.83 -3.05
C PHE A 191 -7.92 8.44 -4.36
N ARG A 192 -8.12 9.75 -4.54
CA ARG A 192 -7.84 10.58 -5.71
C ARG A 192 -8.52 10.04 -6.99
N PRO A 193 -9.86 10.08 -7.06
CA PRO A 193 -10.63 9.47 -8.15
C PRO A 193 -10.25 10.01 -9.53
N GLU A 194 -9.91 11.30 -9.63
CA GLU A 194 -9.62 11.99 -10.88
C GLU A 194 -8.20 11.82 -11.43
N VAL A 195 -7.28 11.32 -10.59
CA VAL A 195 -5.89 11.09 -11.00
C VAL A 195 -5.85 10.07 -12.13
N LYS A 196 -4.99 10.31 -13.12
CA LYS A 196 -4.87 9.43 -14.28
C LYS A 196 -4.02 8.21 -13.94
N VAL A 197 -4.42 7.06 -14.47
CA VAL A 197 -3.73 5.79 -14.21
C VAL A 197 -2.59 5.61 -15.20
N THR A 198 -1.38 5.37 -14.71
CA THR A 198 -0.24 5.02 -15.57
C THR A 198 -0.29 3.56 -16.00
N ARG A 199 0.40 3.23 -17.09
CA ARG A 199 0.49 1.85 -17.60
C ARG A 199 1.08 0.87 -16.57
N GLY A 200 2.07 1.30 -15.80
CA GLY A 200 2.67 0.50 -14.73
C GLY A 200 1.69 0.26 -13.57
N GLN A 201 0.96 1.29 -13.16
CA GLN A 201 -0.10 1.17 -12.15
C GLN A 201 -1.21 0.22 -12.62
N ALA A 202 -1.66 0.35 -13.87
CA ALA A 202 -2.66 -0.53 -14.46
C ALA A 202 -2.21 -2.00 -14.46
N ALA A 203 -0.96 -2.27 -14.87
CA ALA A 203 -0.39 -3.62 -14.83
C ALA A 203 -0.42 -4.22 -13.42
N ALA A 204 0.03 -3.46 -12.43
CA ALA A 204 0.06 -3.90 -11.03
C ALA A 204 -1.33 -4.16 -10.45
N ILE A 205 -2.31 -3.28 -10.73
CA ILE A 205 -3.68 -3.43 -10.25
C ILE A 205 -4.32 -4.68 -10.88
N ILE A 206 -4.21 -4.85 -12.20
CA ILE A 206 -4.77 -6.02 -12.89
C ILE A 206 -4.10 -7.31 -12.42
N ASN A 207 -2.77 -7.31 -12.28
CA ASN A 207 -2.07 -8.51 -11.84
C ASN A 207 -2.39 -8.88 -10.38
N ARG A 208 -2.78 -7.92 -9.53
CA ARG A 208 -3.28 -8.21 -8.18
C ARG A 208 -4.62 -8.96 -8.22
N VAL A 209 -5.43 -8.76 -9.27
CA VAL A 209 -6.66 -9.54 -9.50
C VAL A 209 -6.34 -10.94 -10.04
N LEU A 210 -5.44 -11.01 -11.03
CA LEU A 210 -5.20 -12.25 -11.79
C LEU A 210 -4.17 -13.19 -11.14
N GLY A 211 -3.28 -12.67 -10.27
CA GLY A 211 -2.27 -13.46 -9.57
C GLY A 211 -1.22 -14.09 -10.49
N LEU A 212 -0.96 -13.50 -11.66
CA LEU A 212 -0.05 -14.08 -12.65
C LEU A 212 1.42 -13.94 -12.21
N LYS A 213 2.23 -14.91 -12.63
CA LYS A 213 3.65 -14.99 -12.30
C LYS A 213 4.46 -15.04 -13.58
N PRO A 214 5.40 -14.09 -13.80
CA PRO A 214 6.24 -14.11 -14.98
C PRO A 214 7.32 -15.19 -14.85
N SER A 215 7.67 -15.80 -15.98
CA SER A 215 8.84 -16.65 -16.12
C SER A 215 10.10 -15.83 -16.37
N VAL A 216 9.97 -14.67 -17.03
CA VAL A 216 11.08 -13.80 -17.42
C VAL A 216 10.79 -12.36 -16.98
N MET A 217 11.66 -11.80 -16.12
CA MET A 217 11.48 -10.46 -15.55
C MET A 217 11.82 -9.29 -16.49
N SER A 218 12.44 -9.53 -17.65
CA SER A 218 12.96 -8.46 -18.51
C SER A 218 12.53 -8.64 -19.96
N HIS A 219 11.49 -7.89 -20.33
CA HIS A 219 10.95 -7.86 -21.70
C HIS A 219 11.14 -6.49 -22.38
N PHE A 220 11.36 -5.43 -21.61
CA PHE A 220 11.39 -4.05 -22.09
C PHE A 220 12.64 -3.31 -21.61
N LYS A 221 13.20 -2.44 -22.47
CA LYS A 221 14.43 -1.67 -22.21
C LYS A 221 14.26 -0.62 -21.11
N ASP A 222 13.07 -0.04 -21.01
CA ASP A 222 12.70 1.01 -20.06
C ASP A 222 12.06 0.46 -18.77
N VAL A 223 12.09 -0.86 -18.57
CA VAL A 223 11.62 -1.53 -17.35
C VAL A 223 12.76 -2.40 -16.80
N PRO A 224 13.71 -1.80 -16.07
CA PRO A 224 14.74 -2.59 -15.38
C PRO A 224 14.12 -3.46 -14.28
N LYS A 225 14.80 -4.52 -13.86
CA LYS A 225 14.32 -5.43 -12.79
C LYS A 225 14.04 -4.73 -11.45
N SER A 226 14.70 -3.60 -11.19
CA SER A 226 14.49 -2.75 -10.02
C SER A 226 13.26 -1.85 -10.12
N ASN A 227 12.65 -1.72 -11.31
CA ASN A 227 11.42 -0.98 -11.45
C ASN A 227 10.32 -1.67 -10.62
N ARG A 228 9.61 -0.86 -9.81
CA ARG A 228 8.55 -1.34 -8.92
C ARG A 228 7.43 -2.13 -9.60
N PHE A 229 7.23 -1.96 -10.90
CA PHE A 229 6.21 -2.64 -11.70
C PHE A 229 6.78 -3.77 -12.57
N ALA A 230 8.09 -4.05 -12.51
CA ALA A 230 8.75 -4.98 -13.42
C ALA A 230 8.11 -6.38 -13.41
N TYR A 231 7.75 -6.87 -12.22
CA TYR A 231 7.11 -8.17 -12.04
C TYR A 231 5.74 -8.22 -12.73
N ASP A 232 4.89 -7.25 -12.43
CA ASP A 232 3.53 -7.20 -12.96
C ASP A 232 3.51 -6.98 -14.47
N ILE A 233 4.37 -6.07 -14.95
CA ILE A 233 4.52 -5.80 -16.39
C ILE A 233 4.96 -7.06 -17.14
N ALA A 234 5.92 -7.80 -16.59
CA ALA A 234 6.36 -9.05 -17.19
C ALA A 234 5.23 -10.09 -17.23
N ALA A 235 4.46 -10.23 -16.14
CA ALA A 235 3.35 -11.16 -16.06
C ALA A 235 2.25 -10.82 -17.07
N MET A 236 1.89 -9.54 -17.18
CA MET A 236 0.90 -9.06 -18.14
C MET A 236 1.35 -9.22 -19.59
N ARG A 237 2.66 -9.09 -19.86
CA ARG A 237 3.23 -9.35 -21.18
C ARG A 237 3.14 -10.82 -21.56
N GLU A 238 3.57 -11.72 -20.68
CA GLU A 238 3.56 -13.16 -20.94
C GLU A 238 2.14 -13.71 -21.11
N ALA A 239 1.16 -13.12 -20.44
CA ALA A 239 -0.26 -13.45 -20.59
C ALA A 239 -0.94 -12.77 -21.82
N ASN A 240 -0.21 -12.01 -22.64
CA ASN A 240 -0.74 -11.23 -23.77
C ASN A 240 -1.81 -10.17 -23.40
N ILE A 241 -1.86 -9.77 -22.11
CA ILE A 241 -2.81 -8.78 -21.58
C ILE A 241 -2.28 -7.36 -21.78
N MET A 242 -0.96 -7.13 -21.70
CA MET A 242 -0.35 -5.84 -22.03
C MET A 242 0.86 -6.01 -22.94
N ASN A 243 0.88 -5.25 -24.02
CA ASN A 243 1.99 -5.23 -24.95
C ASN A 243 2.78 -3.93 -24.81
N GLY A 244 4.07 -4.00 -25.15
CA GLY A 244 4.90 -2.81 -25.30
C GLY A 244 4.73 -2.16 -26.67
N TYR A 245 5.41 -1.05 -26.83
CA TYR A 245 5.55 -0.29 -28.06
C TYR A 245 6.77 -0.77 -28.85
N GLU A 246 6.92 -0.21 -30.05
CA GLU A 246 8.10 -0.37 -30.87
C GLU A 246 9.40 -0.05 -30.10
N GLY A 247 10.50 -0.70 -30.49
CA GLY A 247 11.80 -0.50 -29.83
C GLY A 247 11.97 -1.23 -28.49
N LYS A 248 11.03 -2.12 -28.13
CA LYS A 248 10.97 -2.83 -26.83
C LYS A 248 10.78 -1.88 -25.65
N LEU A 249 9.85 -0.94 -25.76
CA LEU A 249 9.50 0.00 -24.69
C LEU A 249 8.14 -0.34 -24.09
N PHE A 250 7.95 -0.13 -22.79
CA PHE A 250 6.66 -0.29 -22.12
C PHE A 250 6.02 1.04 -21.72
N LYS A 251 6.84 2.06 -21.41
CA LYS A 251 6.45 3.37 -20.89
C LYS A 251 5.61 3.29 -19.60
N PRO A 252 6.17 2.75 -18.49
CA PRO A 252 5.40 2.48 -17.27
C PRO A 252 4.78 3.73 -16.63
N GLU A 253 5.41 4.89 -16.79
CA GLU A 253 4.91 6.16 -16.24
C GLU A 253 3.93 6.88 -17.17
N ALA A 254 3.70 6.38 -18.39
CA ALA A 254 2.76 7.02 -19.31
C ALA A 254 1.31 6.76 -18.87
N GLU A 255 0.50 7.82 -18.86
CA GLU A 255 -0.93 7.75 -18.57
C GLU A 255 -1.72 7.05 -19.69
N MET A 256 -2.59 6.13 -19.32
CA MET A 256 -3.42 5.37 -20.25
C MET A 256 -4.62 6.18 -20.73
N THR A 257 -4.95 6.03 -22.00
CA THR A 257 -6.22 6.48 -22.56
C THR A 257 -7.37 5.55 -22.15
N ARG A 258 -8.61 6.04 -22.25
CA ARG A 258 -9.83 5.24 -22.02
C ARG A 258 -9.94 4.08 -23.01
N ASN A 259 -9.49 4.26 -24.25
CA ASN A 259 -9.41 3.18 -25.24
C ASN A 259 -8.44 2.06 -24.80
N GLU A 260 -7.24 2.44 -24.34
CA GLU A 260 -6.27 1.46 -23.83
C GLU A 260 -6.77 0.75 -22.57
N MET A 261 -7.46 1.46 -21.67
CA MET A 261 -8.13 0.86 -20.51
C MET A 261 -9.16 -0.17 -20.96
N ALA A 262 -10.06 0.17 -21.89
CA ALA A 262 -11.11 -0.73 -22.35
C ALA A 262 -10.56 -2.03 -22.95
N ALA A 263 -9.56 -1.92 -23.82
CA ALA A 263 -8.89 -3.07 -24.43
C ALA A 263 -8.03 -3.88 -23.43
N LEU A 264 -7.52 -3.24 -22.37
CA LEU A 264 -6.84 -3.94 -21.28
C LEU A 264 -7.84 -4.79 -20.48
N ILE A 265 -8.95 -4.18 -20.04
CA ILE A 265 -9.96 -4.87 -19.22
C ILE A 265 -10.58 -6.03 -19.99
N GLN A 266 -10.89 -5.84 -21.28
CA GLN A 266 -11.41 -6.91 -22.13
C GLN A 266 -10.48 -8.12 -22.18
N ARG A 267 -9.19 -7.91 -22.48
CA ARG A 267 -8.21 -9.00 -22.53
C ARG A 267 -7.93 -9.64 -21.19
N ALA A 268 -7.85 -8.83 -20.13
CA ALA A 268 -7.55 -9.31 -18.77
C ALA A 268 -8.61 -10.28 -18.24
N PHE A 269 -9.89 -10.04 -18.58
CA PHE A 269 -11.00 -10.83 -18.08
C PHE A 269 -11.61 -11.77 -19.13
N ASP A 270 -11.06 -11.81 -20.35
CA ASP A 270 -11.59 -12.55 -21.51
C ASP A 270 -13.06 -12.20 -21.78
N LEU A 271 -13.36 -10.90 -21.79
CA LEU A 271 -14.73 -10.42 -21.99
C LEU A 271 -15.12 -10.58 -23.46
N LYS A 272 -16.32 -11.15 -23.67
CA LYS A 272 -16.91 -11.34 -25.00
C LYS A 272 -18.15 -10.48 -25.12
N VAL A 273 -18.23 -9.73 -26.22
CA VAL A 273 -19.41 -8.92 -26.54
C VAL A 273 -20.50 -9.81 -27.11
N SER A 274 -21.69 -9.80 -26.50
CA SER A 274 -22.87 -10.40 -27.11
C SER A 274 -23.46 -9.46 -28.17
N GLN A 275 -24.11 -10.01 -29.20
CA GLN A 275 -24.79 -9.19 -30.22
C GLN A 275 -25.82 -8.24 -29.60
N THR A 276 -26.51 -8.67 -28.55
CA THR A 276 -27.47 -7.85 -27.79
C THR A 276 -26.78 -6.68 -27.08
N ALA A 277 -25.59 -6.88 -26.50
CA ALA A 277 -24.83 -5.82 -25.86
C ALA A 277 -24.26 -4.82 -26.89
N ALA A 278 -23.81 -5.30 -28.06
CA ALA A 278 -23.36 -4.44 -29.16
C ALA A 278 -24.49 -3.55 -29.72
N ALA A 279 -25.73 -4.04 -29.72
CA ALA A 279 -26.89 -3.28 -30.19
C ALA A 279 -27.40 -2.25 -29.16
N SER A 280 -27.23 -2.52 -27.87
CA SER A 280 -27.71 -1.63 -26.80
C SER A 280 -26.70 -0.54 -26.39
N VAL A 281 -25.43 -0.73 -26.72
CA VAL A 281 -24.36 0.24 -26.46
C VAL A 281 -23.94 0.88 -27.78
N ALA A 282 -24.41 2.11 -28.01
CA ALA A 282 -23.97 2.94 -29.13
C ALA A 282 -23.31 4.21 -28.58
N PHE A 283 -22.11 4.52 -29.07
CA PHE A 283 -21.43 5.78 -28.81
C PHE A 283 -21.24 6.52 -30.14
N ASP A 284 -21.50 7.82 -30.17
CA ASP A 284 -21.38 8.63 -31.39
C ASP A 284 -19.94 8.69 -31.94
N ASP A 285 -18.95 8.44 -31.08
CA ASP A 285 -17.52 8.53 -31.39
C ASP A 285 -16.82 7.18 -31.52
N VAL A 286 -17.56 6.07 -31.51
CA VAL A 286 -16.98 4.71 -31.61
C VAL A 286 -17.72 3.90 -32.66
N ASN A 287 -16.99 3.44 -33.68
CA ASN A 287 -17.52 2.53 -34.70
C ASN A 287 -17.00 1.09 -34.48
N SER A 288 -17.68 0.12 -35.11
CA SER A 288 -17.37 -1.32 -34.96
C SER A 288 -16.01 -1.75 -35.47
N SER A 289 -15.37 -0.97 -36.35
CA SER A 289 -14.00 -1.24 -36.83
C SER A 289 -12.90 -0.68 -35.91
N HIS A 290 -13.27 0.09 -34.87
CA HIS A 290 -12.32 0.65 -33.93
C HIS A 290 -11.61 -0.47 -33.15
N TRP A 291 -10.28 -0.41 -33.03
CA TRP A 291 -9.47 -1.48 -32.44
C TRP A 291 -9.82 -1.83 -30.98
N ALA A 292 -10.39 -0.87 -30.23
CA ALA A 292 -10.85 -1.07 -28.86
C ALA A 292 -12.37 -1.34 -28.76
N TYR A 293 -13.10 -1.48 -29.88
CA TYR A 293 -14.56 -1.55 -29.92
C TYR A 293 -15.11 -2.60 -28.96
N GLU A 294 -14.60 -3.84 -29.02
CA GLU A 294 -15.07 -4.92 -28.16
C GLU A 294 -14.91 -4.59 -26.68
N GLY A 295 -13.77 -3.99 -26.29
CA GLY A 295 -13.55 -3.60 -24.92
C GLY A 295 -14.43 -2.45 -24.47
N ILE A 296 -14.65 -1.46 -25.34
CA ILE A 296 -15.51 -0.30 -25.08
C ILE A 296 -16.94 -0.76 -24.83
N VAL A 297 -17.48 -1.59 -25.72
CA VAL A 297 -18.83 -2.15 -25.57
C VAL A 297 -18.92 -3.02 -24.32
N SER A 298 -17.90 -3.86 -24.06
CA SER A 298 -17.87 -4.71 -22.87
C SER A 298 -17.97 -3.90 -21.58
N ILE A 299 -17.09 -2.91 -21.37
CA ILE A 299 -17.10 -2.14 -20.13
C ILE A 299 -18.38 -1.32 -19.94
N ALA A 300 -18.95 -0.80 -21.04
CA ALA A 300 -20.20 -0.04 -20.98
C ALA A 300 -21.42 -0.93 -20.72
N SER A 301 -21.48 -2.11 -21.35
CA SER A 301 -22.56 -3.07 -21.17
C SER A 301 -22.60 -3.67 -19.76
N LEU A 302 -21.43 -3.88 -19.16
CA LEU A 302 -21.29 -4.39 -17.79
C LEU A 302 -21.49 -3.31 -16.73
N ASP A 303 -21.64 -2.05 -17.13
CA ASP A 303 -21.65 -0.94 -16.18
C ASP A 303 -22.95 -0.84 -15.38
N LYS A 304 -22.86 -1.26 -14.11
CA LYS A 304 -23.93 -1.15 -13.13
C LYS A 304 -23.93 0.19 -12.39
N THR A 305 -22.88 1.00 -12.52
CA THR A 305 -22.77 2.27 -11.79
C THR A 305 -23.30 3.46 -12.58
N GLY A 306 -23.42 3.31 -13.90
CA GLY A 306 -23.86 4.36 -14.83
C GLY A 306 -22.74 5.30 -15.30
N LEU A 307 -21.50 5.05 -14.89
CA LEU A 307 -20.33 5.88 -15.22
C LEU A 307 -19.99 5.88 -16.72
N PHE A 308 -20.31 4.81 -17.44
CA PHE A 308 -20.05 4.65 -18.88
C PHE A 308 -21.33 4.77 -19.73
N LYS A 309 -22.47 5.15 -19.14
CA LYS A 309 -23.75 5.35 -19.83
C LYS A 309 -23.84 6.79 -20.34
N THR A 310 -23.12 7.07 -21.42
CA THR A 310 -23.02 8.39 -22.06
C THR A 310 -23.18 8.26 -23.58
N ASP A 311 -23.52 9.35 -24.27
CA ASP A 311 -23.64 9.34 -25.75
C ASP A 311 -22.28 9.19 -26.44
N ARG A 312 -21.19 9.60 -25.77
CA ARG A 312 -19.82 9.54 -26.28
C ARG A 312 -18.92 8.83 -25.30
N PHE A 313 -17.98 8.03 -25.80
CA PHE A 313 -17.02 7.30 -24.98
C PHE A 313 -15.79 8.15 -24.61
N TYR A 314 -15.41 9.13 -25.43
CA TYR A 314 -14.21 9.97 -25.26
C TYR A 314 -12.92 9.13 -25.17
N GLY A 315 -12.77 8.20 -26.09
CA GLY A 315 -11.72 7.18 -26.05
C GLY A 315 -10.28 7.70 -25.96
N GLY A 316 -10.00 8.87 -26.52
CA GLY A 316 -8.68 9.51 -26.46
C GLY A 316 -8.34 10.20 -25.13
N HIS A 317 -9.33 10.44 -24.26
CA HIS A 317 -9.09 11.05 -22.95
C HIS A 317 -8.36 10.08 -22.02
N LYS A 318 -7.60 10.61 -21.06
CA LYS A 318 -6.91 9.81 -20.06
C LYS A 318 -7.89 9.19 -19.06
N ALA A 319 -7.73 7.89 -18.81
CA ALA A 319 -8.56 7.15 -17.88
C ALA A 319 -8.29 7.59 -16.44
N THR A 320 -9.34 7.95 -15.72
CA THR A 320 -9.24 8.28 -14.30
C THR A 320 -9.14 7.00 -13.47
N ARG A 321 -8.67 7.15 -12.24
CA ARG A 321 -8.56 6.06 -11.28
C ARG A 321 -9.91 5.50 -10.87
N GLU A 322 -10.94 6.34 -10.76
CA GLU A 322 -12.33 5.90 -10.58
C GLU A 322 -12.82 5.07 -11.77
N GLN A 323 -12.65 5.56 -13.00
CA GLN A 323 -13.06 4.83 -14.21
C GLN A 323 -12.39 3.46 -14.30
N PHE A 324 -11.10 3.39 -13.97
CA PHE A 324 -10.35 2.15 -13.94
C PHE A 324 -10.87 1.18 -12.86
N ALA A 325 -11.15 1.68 -11.65
CA ALA A 325 -11.70 0.89 -10.55
C ALA A 325 -13.09 0.31 -10.89
N VAL A 326 -13.98 1.14 -11.44
CA VAL A 326 -15.33 0.71 -11.85
C VAL A 326 -15.26 -0.34 -12.96
N ALA A 327 -14.42 -0.15 -13.97
CA ALA A 327 -14.26 -1.12 -15.06
C ALA A 327 -13.77 -2.48 -14.55
N ILE A 328 -12.80 -2.51 -13.64
CA ILE A 328 -12.32 -3.76 -13.00
C ILE A 328 -13.43 -4.41 -12.19
N TYR A 329 -14.09 -3.66 -11.32
CA TYR A 329 -15.16 -4.18 -10.47
C TYR A 329 -16.27 -4.81 -11.32
N ASN A 330 -16.73 -4.13 -12.36
CA ASN A 330 -17.77 -4.65 -13.23
C ASN A 330 -17.30 -5.91 -13.98
N ALA A 331 -16.06 -5.93 -14.49
CA ALA A 331 -15.49 -7.10 -15.17
C ALA A 331 -15.32 -8.31 -14.25
N MET A 332 -14.92 -8.10 -12.99
CA MET A 332 -14.82 -9.17 -11.98
C MET A 332 -16.18 -9.80 -11.66
N ASN A 333 -17.26 -9.03 -11.74
CA ASN A 333 -18.63 -9.46 -11.44
C ASN A 333 -19.43 -9.87 -12.69
N ALA A 334 -18.77 -9.98 -13.84
CA ALA A 334 -19.38 -10.40 -15.10
C ALA A 334 -19.34 -11.92 -15.31
N LYS A 335 -18.57 -12.64 -14.49
CA LYS A 335 -18.45 -14.10 -14.49
C LYS A 335 -19.41 -14.75 -13.51
#